data_AF-A0A0P6WFJ1-F1
#
_entry.id   AF-A0A0P6WFJ1-F1
#
_cell.length_a   1.000
_cell.length_b   1.000
_cell.length_c   1.000
_cell.angle_alpha   90.00
_cell.angle_beta   90.00
_cell.angle_gamma   90.00
#
_symmetry.space_group_name_H-M   'P 1'
#
loop_
_entity.id
_entity.type
_entity.pdbx_description
1 polymer ?
#
loop_
_entity_poly.entity_id
_entity_poly.type
_entity_poly.pdbx_seq_one_letter_code
_entity_poly.pdbx_strand_id
1 'polypeptide(L)'
;MSVAAAPIQAGAGWPRIGLARFGDAMLFLGVASGSVVMIEPAPYDLILVAMGLFAFVLGLRIPRAMGPLLVLLLLFEVGGLLVMTQPLLETEKSPQFVAISLFLAFTCIFFAATVADRPQRIELIVRAMILAALIAAVLGILGYLLHIESLTRYDRAKGAFKDPNVFGPFMMLPLLVLAREFLTRPFGQVWWKAGPILVILVGVLFSFSRAAWFLAVFGLVLLAFVVFLNERSVKGRLRLIGIAAAGAAAVVLVLVAILADETTREFLMNRAKLVQDYDGARLGRLARHLIGFLWVTELPLGLGPLDFGYYYGEDPHNVYLKGFLAYGWLGGLSYLVLVFWTIGALFPLMFKPRPWQPYAQVVWVCLIGHLIVGWIIDSDHWRHFFMLWGLAWGMVALEAAHRRRMARTLPARPAIGAFEAART
;
A
#
# COMPACT_ATOMS: atom_id res chain seq x y z
N MET A 1 -22.51 -44.30 -23.58
CA MET A 1 -21.08 -44.42 -23.93
C MET A 1 -20.31 -43.37 -23.15
N SER A 2 -19.60 -43.81 -22.12
CA SER A 2 -18.86 -42.98 -21.16
C SER A 2 -17.41 -42.86 -21.64
N VAL A 3 -16.99 -41.64 -22.00
CA VAL A 3 -15.57 -41.36 -22.25
C VAL A 3 -14.94 -40.93 -20.94
N ALA A 4 -14.27 -41.86 -20.28
CA ALA A 4 -13.41 -41.59 -19.15
C ALA A 4 -12.21 -40.76 -19.63
N ALA A 5 -12.05 -39.55 -19.08
CA ALA A 5 -10.86 -38.74 -19.27
C ALA A 5 -9.69 -39.43 -18.54
N ALA A 6 -8.66 -39.80 -19.31
CA ALA A 6 -7.43 -40.35 -18.77
C ALA A 6 -6.76 -39.32 -17.83
N PRO A 7 -6.25 -39.72 -16.66
CA PRO A 7 -5.49 -38.82 -15.80
C PRO A 7 -4.16 -38.47 -16.48
N ILE A 8 -3.86 -37.18 -16.58
CA ILE A 8 -2.55 -36.68 -16.97
C ILE A 8 -1.53 -37.24 -15.97
N GLN A 9 -0.57 -38.02 -16.48
CA GLN A 9 0.54 -38.55 -15.71
C GLN A 9 1.36 -37.40 -15.09
N ALA A 10 1.25 -37.24 -13.77
CA ALA A 10 2.05 -36.33 -12.98
C ALA A 10 3.46 -36.92 -12.77
N GLY A 11 4.36 -36.70 -13.73
CA GLY A 11 5.79 -36.96 -13.58
C GLY A 11 6.51 -35.86 -12.79
N ALA A 12 7.22 -36.25 -11.72
CA ALA A 12 8.18 -35.49 -10.90
C ALA A 12 7.64 -34.40 -9.95
N GLY A 13 7.09 -34.84 -8.81
CA GLY A 13 6.49 -33.96 -7.78
C GLY A 13 7.42 -33.39 -6.70
N TRP A 14 8.63 -33.91 -6.46
CA TRP A 14 9.42 -33.52 -5.28
C TRP A 14 10.22 -32.20 -5.43
N PRO A 15 10.98 -31.95 -6.52
CA PRO A 15 11.80 -30.74 -6.66
C PRO A 15 10.95 -29.47 -6.81
N ARG A 16 9.80 -29.58 -7.48
CA ARG A 16 8.88 -28.46 -7.75
C ARG A 16 8.13 -28.00 -6.51
N ILE A 17 7.77 -28.92 -5.60
CA ILE A 17 7.12 -28.58 -4.33
C ILE A 17 8.11 -27.91 -3.38
N GLY A 18 9.36 -28.40 -3.32
CA GLY A 18 10.42 -27.78 -2.51
C GLY A 18 10.71 -26.33 -2.94
N LEU A 19 10.88 -26.10 -4.24
CA LEU A 19 11.14 -24.76 -4.79
C LEU A 19 9.97 -23.79 -4.59
N ALA A 20 8.72 -24.26 -4.74
CA ALA A 20 7.54 -23.42 -4.50
C ALA A 20 7.41 -23.00 -3.03
N ARG A 21 7.62 -23.93 -2.09
CA ARG A 21 7.61 -23.65 -0.65
C ARG A 21 8.74 -22.72 -0.24
N PHE A 22 9.93 -22.93 -0.80
CA PHE A 22 11.08 -22.04 -0.58
C PHE A 22 10.78 -20.61 -1.07
N GLY A 23 10.22 -20.47 -2.28
CA GLY A 23 9.82 -19.15 -2.81
C GLY A 23 8.77 -18.45 -1.94
N ASP A 24 7.78 -19.18 -1.43
CA ASP A 24 6.77 -18.63 -0.53
C ASP A 24 7.39 -18.25 0.84
N ALA A 25 8.33 -19.04 1.37
CA ALA A 25 9.07 -18.69 2.58
C ALA A 25 9.92 -17.42 2.40
N MET A 26 10.62 -17.29 1.27
CA MET A 26 11.39 -16.08 0.93
C MET A 26 10.49 -14.87 0.75
N LEU A 27 9.32 -15.03 0.13
CA LEU A 27 8.32 -13.95 0.00
C LEU A 27 7.84 -13.50 1.38
N PHE A 28 7.54 -14.44 2.28
CA PHE A 28 7.13 -14.13 3.64
C PHE A 28 8.24 -13.39 4.40
N LEU A 29 9.47 -13.90 4.38
CA LEU A 29 10.61 -13.28 5.07
C LEU A 29 10.95 -11.90 4.51
N GLY A 30 10.93 -11.74 3.19
CA GLY A 30 11.14 -10.47 2.53
C GLY A 30 10.13 -9.43 3.00
N VAL A 31 8.83 -9.74 2.94
CA VAL A 31 7.77 -8.83 3.40
C VAL A 31 7.83 -8.59 4.91
N ALA A 32 8.08 -9.63 5.72
CA ALA A 32 8.17 -9.51 7.18
C ALA A 32 9.35 -8.62 7.62
N SER A 33 10.43 -8.59 6.83
CA SER A 33 11.58 -7.71 7.06
C SER A 33 11.32 -6.24 6.69
N GLY A 34 10.17 -5.92 6.09
CA GLY A 34 9.81 -4.58 5.63
C GLY A 34 9.71 -3.51 6.72
N SER A 35 9.68 -3.91 8.00
CA SER A 35 9.76 -3.00 9.15
C SER A 35 11.18 -2.64 9.59
N VAL A 36 12.21 -3.27 9.03
CA VAL A 36 13.62 -3.07 9.39
C VAL A 36 14.29 -2.23 8.31
N VAL A 37 14.21 -0.91 8.44
CA VAL A 37 14.71 0.05 7.43
C VAL A 37 15.67 1.11 8.01
N MET A 38 16.21 0.88 9.20
CA MET A 38 17.26 1.72 9.78
C MET A 38 18.59 1.62 9.03
N ILE A 39 18.83 0.49 8.36
CA ILE A 39 20.04 0.19 7.58
C ILE A 39 19.67 0.20 6.10
N GLU A 40 20.53 0.77 5.26
CA GLU A 40 20.37 0.78 3.80
C GLU A 40 21.59 0.13 3.10
N PRO A 41 21.38 -0.78 2.13
CA PRO A 41 20.09 -1.32 1.68
C PRO A 41 19.36 -2.11 2.79
N ALA A 42 18.03 -1.99 2.86
CA ALA A 42 17.27 -2.71 3.86
C ALA A 42 17.26 -4.22 3.54
N PRO A 43 17.11 -5.11 4.54
CA PRO A 43 16.97 -6.55 4.28
C PRO A 43 15.84 -6.86 3.28
N TYR A 44 14.74 -6.10 3.37
CA TYR A 44 13.63 -6.15 2.42
C TYR A 44 14.09 -5.94 0.97
N ASP A 45 14.98 -4.97 0.73
CA ASP A 45 15.42 -4.61 -0.61
C ASP A 45 16.21 -5.74 -1.25
N LEU A 46 17.18 -6.28 -0.51
CA LEU A 46 18.06 -7.35 -0.98
C LEU A 46 17.27 -8.63 -1.28
N ILE A 47 16.38 -9.03 -0.36
CA ILE A 47 15.56 -10.23 -0.53
C ILE A 47 14.64 -10.07 -1.74
N LEU A 48 14.01 -8.90 -1.89
CA LEU A 48 13.02 -8.69 -2.94
C LEU A 48 13.66 -8.59 -4.34
N VAL A 49 14.81 -7.92 -4.47
CA VAL A 49 15.57 -7.90 -5.73
C VAL A 49 15.97 -9.31 -6.12
N ALA A 50 16.62 -10.05 -5.22
CA ALA A 50 17.05 -11.42 -5.50
C ALA A 50 15.85 -12.31 -5.87
N MET A 51 14.81 -12.33 -5.04
CA MET A 51 13.63 -13.15 -5.28
C MET A 51 12.91 -12.77 -6.57
N GLY A 52 12.76 -11.49 -6.87
CA GLY A 52 12.09 -11.04 -8.09
C GLY A 52 12.85 -11.44 -9.34
N LEU A 53 14.18 -11.24 -9.37
CA LEU A 53 15.02 -11.67 -10.49
C LEU A 53 14.94 -13.18 -10.70
N PHE A 54 15.10 -13.98 -9.64
CA PHE A 54 14.96 -15.44 -9.73
C PHE A 54 13.56 -15.85 -10.17
N ALA A 55 12.50 -15.21 -9.68
CA ALA A 55 11.12 -15.55 -10.05
C ALA A 55 10.87 -15.30 -11.54
N PHE A 56 11.32 -14.17 -12.09
CA PHE A 56 11.18 -13.88 -13.52
C PHE A 56 12.02 -14.83 -14.39
N VAL A 57 13.27 -15.14 -13.99
CA VAL A 57 14.12 -16.13 -14.67
C VAL A 57 13.48 -17.52 -14.66
N LEU A 58 12.83 -17.90 -13.55
CA LEU A 58 12.11 -19.17 -13.40
C LEU A 58 10.71 -19.16 -14.04
N GLY A 59 10.34 -18.09 -14.74
CA GLY A 59 9.14 -18.04 -15.59
C GLY A 59 7.92 -17.38 -14.95
N LEU A 60 8.07 -16.55 -13.92
CA LEU A 60 6.99 -15.68 -13.45
C LEU A 60 6.51 -14.79 -14.61
N ARG A 61 5.21 -14.91 -14.94
CA ARG A 61 4.63 -14.21 -16.09
C ARG A 61 4.00 -12.90 -15.67
N ILE A 62 4.03 -11.94 -16.57
CA ILE A 62 3.30 -10.68 -16.41
C ILE A 62 2.00 -10.76 -17.23
N PRO A 63 0.82 -10.87 -16.58
CA PRO A 63 -0.45 -10.83 -17.28
C PRO A 63 -0.66 -9.55 -18.09
N ARG A 64 -1.26 -9.67 -19.28
CA ARG A 64 -1.62 -8.50 -20.13
C ARG A 64 -2.48 -7.45 -19.42
N ALA A 65 -3.27 -7.86 -18.44
CA ALA A 65 -4.10 -6.95 -17.64
C ALA A 65 -3.28 -5.96 -16.80
N MET A 66 -1.99 -6.22 -16.58
CA MET A 66 -1.05 -5.31 -15.93
C MET A 66 -0.45 -4.28 -16.90
N GLY A 67 -0.77 -4.32 -18.20
CA GLY A 67 -0.22 -3.42 -19.21
C GLY A 67 -0.23 -1.94 -18.81
N PRO A 68 -1.35 -1.38 -18.31
CA PRO A 68 -1.38 0.02 -17.87
C PRO A 68 -0.39 0.33 -16.75
N LEU A 69 -0.28 -0.54 -15.74
CA LEU A 69 0.71 -0.40 -14.65
C LEU A 69 2.13 -0.33 -15.22
N LEU A 70 2.49 -1.26 -16.09
CA LEU A 70 3.84 -1.35 -16.66
C LEU A 70 4.18 -0.10 -17.45
N VAL A 71 3.27 0.33 -18.34
CA VAL A 71 3.50 1.49 -19.20
C VAL A 71 3.62 2.75 -18.36
N LEU A 72 2.73 2.98 -17.39
CA LEU A 72 2.75 4.19 -16.58
C LEU A 72 3.94 4.25 -15.63
N LEU A 73 4.34 3.13 -15.02
CA LEU A 73 5.59 3.08 -14.24
C LEU A 73 6.81 3.30 -15.13
N LEU A 74 6.87 2.70 -16.32
CA LEU A 74 7.99 2.92 -17.23
C LEU A 74 8.07 4.39 -17.65
N LEU A 75 6.95 5.03 -18.00
CA LEU A 75 6.92 6.45 -18.34
C LEU A 75 7.29 7.34 -17.15
N PHE A 76 6.89 6.95 -15.93
CA PHE A 76 7.31 7.62 -14.70
C PHE A 76 8.83 7.60 -14.53
N GLU A 77 9.44 6.42 -14.63
CA GLU A 77 10.89 6.24 -14.50
C GLU A 77 11.67 6.89 -15.67
N VAL A 78 11.14 6.82 -16.89
CA VAL A 78 11.71 7.53 -18.05
C VAL A 78 11.69 9.04 -17.82
N GLY A 79 10.63 9.59 -17.22
CA GLY A 79 10.59 10.98 -16.80
C GLY A 79 11.74 11.34 -15.86
N GLY A 80 11.96 10.52 -14.82
CA GLY A 80 13.10 10.69 -13.90
C GLY A 80 14.46 10.62 -14.59
N LEU A 81 14.66 9.66 -15.50
CA LEU A 81 15.89 9.55 -16.28
C LEU A 81 16.12 10.74 -17.22
N LEU A 82 15.06 11.28 -17.83
CA LEU A 82 15.14 12.47 -18.68
C LEU A 82 15.53 13.73 -17.89
N VAL A 83 15.07 13.85 -16.64
CA VAL A 83 15.50 14.96 -15.77
C VAL A 83 17.01 14.86 -15.51
N MET A 84 17.54 13.64 -15.36
CA MET A 84 18.97 13.40 -15.12
C MET A 84 19.89 13.75 -16.29
N THR A 85 19.36 13.93 -17.50
CA THR A 85 20.18 14.39 -18.64
C THR A 85 20.35 15.91 -18.67
N GLN A 86 19.62 16.64 -17.82
CA GLN A 86 19.61 18.10 -17.76
C GLN A 86 19.54 18.62 -16.31
N PRO A 87 20.40 18.12 -15.40
CA PRO A 87 20.31 18.52 -14.00
C PRO A 87 20.63 20.01 -13.86
N LEU A 88 19.77 20.74 -13.15
CA LEU A 88 20.06 22.11 -12.73
C LEU A 88 21.12 22.14 -11.62
N LEU A 89 21.18 21.08 -10.81
CA LEU A 89 22.23 20.85 -9.83
C LEU A 89 22.79 19.42 -9.96
N GLU A 90 24.11 19.29 -10.03
CA GLU A 90 24.77 18.00 -9.92
C GLU A 90 24.81 17.56 -8.45
N THR A 91 23.72 16.96 -7.98
CA THR A 91 23.64 16.42 -6.62
C THR A 91 24.09 14.96 -6.59
N GLU A 92 25.08 14.63 -5.74
CA GLU A 92 25.61 13.25 -5.61
C GLU A 92 24.54 12.20 -5.27
N LYS A 93 23.41 12.62 -4.69
CA LYS A 93 22.30 11.75 -4.29
C LYS A 93 21.26 11.49 -5.37
N SER A 94 21.29 12.23 -6.48
CA SER A 94 20.33 12.08 -7.58
C SER A 94 20.33 10.67 -8.20
N PRO A 95 21.49 10.03 -8.49
CA PRO A 95 21.51 8.64 -8.97
C PRO A 95 20.90 7.64 -7.99
N GLN A 96 21.14 7.83 -6.68
CA GLN A 96 20.55 6.99 -5.64
C GLN A 96 19.03 7.14 -5.60
N PHE A 97 18.51 8.35 -5.74
CA PHE A 97 17.07 8.61 -5.79
C PHE A 97 16.39 7.84 -6.92
N VAL A 98 16.95 7.91 -8.14
CA VAL A 98 16.43 7.22 -9.32
C VAL A 98 16.57 5.70 -9.18
N ALA A 99 17.70 5.21 -8.64
CA ALA A 99 17.88 3.77 -8.38
C ALA A 99 16.82 3.22 -7.41
N ILE A 100 16.47 3.98 -6.37
CA ILE A 100 15.39 3.59 -5.45
C ILE A 100 14.03 3.62 -6.17
N SER A 101 13.77 4.62 -7.01
CA SER A 101 12.52 4.70 -7.81
C SER A 101 12.36 3.47 -8.71
N LEU A 102 13.40 3.12 -9.48
CA LEU A 102 13.43 1.92 -10.32
C LEU A 102 13.21 0.63 -9.52
N PHE A 103 13.85 0.52 -8.34
CA PHE A 103 13.63 -0.61 -7.43
C PHE A 103 12.18 -0.69 -6.95
N LEU A 104 11.54 0.43 -6.67
CA LEU A 104 10.15 0.50 -6.23
C LEU A 104 9.16 0.18 -7.36
N ALA A 105 9.43 0.65 -8.59
CA ALA A 105 8.69 0.24 -9.77
C ALA A 105 8.79 -1.28 -9.99
N PHE A 106 9.99 -1.85 -9.89
CA PHE A 106 10.23 -3.30 -9.94
C PHE A 106 9.46 -4.04 -8.84
N THR A 107 9.52 -3.54 -7.61
CA THR A 107 8.79 -4.06 -6.44
C THR A 107 7.30 -4.17 -6.72
N CYS A 108 6.70 -3.10 -7.25
CA CYS A 108 5.28 -3.05 -7.60
C CYS A 108 4.92 -4.12 -8.65
N ILE A 109 5.72 -4.22 -9.72
CA ILE A 109 5.52 -5.22 -10.79
C ILE A 109 5.65 -6.63 -10.25
N PHE A 110 6.66 -6.88 -9.41
CA PHE A 110 6.90 -8.17 -8.79
C PHE A 110 5.70 -8.63 -7.94
N PHE A 111 5.18 -7.77 -7.06
CA PHE A 111 4.03 -8.13 -6.23
C PHE A 111 2.76 -8.37 -7.06
N ALA A 112 2.51 -7.53 -8.07
CA ALA A 112 1.36 -7.70 -8.96
C ALA A 112 1.43 -9.04 -9.73
N ALA A 113 2.58 -9.36 -10.32
CA ALA A 113 2.79 -10.62 -11.03
C ALA A 113 2.69 -11.83 -10.09
N THR A 114 3.28 -11.74 -8.90
CA THR A 114 3.26 -12.78 -7.86
C THR A 114 1.83 -13.12 -7.42
N VAL A 115 1.00 -12.10 -7.18
CA VAL A 115 -0.41 -12.26 -6.83
C VAL A 115 -1.22 -12.82 -8.00
N ALA A 116 -0.96 -12.35 -9.22
CA ALA A 116 -1.67 -12.80 -10.40
C ALA A 116 -1.36 -14.26 -10.77
N ASP A 117 -0.15 -14.73 -10.48
CA ASP A 117 0.25 -16.13 -10.65
C ASP A 117 -0.43 -17.04 -9.63
N ARG A 118 -0.41 -16.67 -8.33
CA ARG A 118 -1.01 -17.45 -7.24
C ARG A 118 -1.80 -16.57 -6.27
N PRO A 119 -3.15 -16.58 -6.34
CA PRO A 119 -4.00 -15.75 -5.48
C PRO A 119 -3.76 -15.94 -3.97
N GLN A 120 -3.35 -17.14 -3.55
CA GLN A 120 -3.07 -17.47 -2.14
C GLN A 120 -1.93 -16.64 -1.56
N ARG A 121 -1.02 -16.12 -2.41
CA ARG A 121 0.09 -15.29 -1.97
C ARG A 121 -0.34 -13.94 -1.42
N ILE A 122 -1.54 -13.45 -1.75
CA ILE A 122 -2.09 -12.25 -1.10
C ILE A 122 -2.19 -12.47 0.41
N GLU A 123 -2.71 -13.62 0.83
CA GLU A 123 -2.85 -13.95 2.25
C GLU A 123 -1.48 -14.06 2.93
N LEU A 124 -0.51 -14.67 2.24
CA LEU A 124 0.87 -14.79 2.74
C LEU A 124 1.52 -13.42 2.95
N ILE A 125 1.43 -12.53 1.96
CA ILE A 125 1.95 -11.16 2.03
C ILE A 125 1.28 -10.40 3.19
N VAL A 126 -0.04 -10.49 3.30
CA VAL A 126 -0.81 -9.81 4.35
C VAL A 126 -0.41 -10.31 5.74
N ARG A 127 -0.26 -11.63 5.94
CA ARG A 127 0.19 -12.20 7.22
C ARG A 127 1.61 -11.73 7.56
N ALA A 128 2.51 -11.68 6.60
CA ALA A 128 3.87 -11.16 6.79
C ALA A 128 3.85 -9.67 7.17
N MET A 129 2.99 -8.87 6.54
CA MET A 129 2.80 -7.45 6.88
C MET A 129 2.23 -7.26 8.29
N ILE A 130 1.30 -8.11 8.74
CA ILE A 130 0.79 -8.06 10.11
C ILE A 130 1.92 -8.34 11.10
N LEU A 131 2.73 -9.36 10.86
CA LEU A 131 3.89 -9.65 11.70
C LEU A 131 4.87 -8.46 11.74
N ALA A 132 5.21 -7.89 10.58
CA ALA A 132 6.09 -6.74 10.48
C ALA A 132 5.54 -5.52 11.24
N ALA A 133 4.25 -5.23 11.10
CA ALA A 133 3.61 -4.12 11.81
C ALA A 133 3.55 -4.33 13.32
N LEU A 134 3.35 -5.57 13.79
CA LEU A 134 3.38 -5.87 15.22
C LEU A 134 4.80 -5.71 15.79
N ILE A 135 5.82 -6.21 15.10
CA ILE A 135 7.22 -6.01 15.50
C ILE A 135 7.53 -4.51 15.53
N ALA A 136 7.18 -3.78 14.47
CA ALA A 136 7.38 -2.33 14.40
C ALA A 136 6.69 -1.61 15.57
N ALA A 137 5.41 -1.89 15.80
CA ALA A 137 4.61 -1.26 16.85
C ALA A 137 5.20 -1.53 18.23
N VAL A 138 5.55 -2.78 18.54
CA VAL A 138 6.18 -3.15 19.82
C VAL A 138 7.51 -2.42 20.00
N LEU A 139 8.39 -2.41 18.99
CA LEU A 139 9.65 -1.68 19.06
C LEU A 139 9.43 -0.17 19.24
N GLY A 140 8.45 0.41 18.56
CA GLY A 140 8.12 1.83 18.70
C GLY A 140 7.57 2.17 20.10
N ILE A 141 6.68 1.32 20.63
CA ILE A 141 6.11 1.47 21.98
C ILE A 141 7.20 1.36 23.04
N LEU A 142 8.02 0.30 22.99
CA LEU A 142 9.14 0.12 23.92
C LEU A 142 10.15 1.26 23.79
N GLY A 143 10.43 1.71 22.56
CA GLY A 143 11.31 2.83 22.30
C GLY A 143 10.84 4.12 22.97
N TYR A 144 9.55 4.41 22.88
CA TYR A 144 8.94 5.58 23.50
C TYR A 144 8.91 5.47 25.04
N LEU A 145 8.39 4.35 25.57
CA LEU A 145 8.21 4.17 27.02
C LEU A 145 9.52 4.01 27.78
N LEU A 146 10.56 3.46 27.15
CA LEU A 146 11.87 3.23 27.76
C LEU A 146 12.92 4.26 27.32
N HIS A 147 12.51 5.31 26.59
CA HIS A 147 13.38 6.37 26.07
C HIS A 147 14.60 5.85 25.28
N ILE A 148 14.41 4.82 24.44
CA ILE A 148 15.48 4.26 23.61
C ILE A 148 15.65 5.11 22.36
N GLU A 149 16.69 5.94 22.33
CA GLU A 149 16.99 6.90 21.26
C GLU A 149 17.07 6.28 19.85
N SER A 150 17.53 5.03 19.73
CA SER A 150 17.62 4.37 18.43
C SER A 150 16.25 4.06 17.81
N LEU A 151 15.20 3.96 18.64
CA LEU A 151 13.82 3.62 18.28
C LEU A 151 12.88 4.83 18.33
N THR A 152 13.38 6.01 18.70
CA THR A 152 12.65 7.27 18.73
C THR A 152 13.35 8.33 17.87
N ARG A 153 12.60 9.35 17.43
CA ARG A 153 13.17 10.54 16.79
C ARG A 153 12.25 11.72 17.03
N TYR A 154 12.82 12.84 17.48
CA TYR A 154 12.06 14.02 17.91
C TYR A 154 11.01 13.66 18.98
N ASP A 155 11.39 12.80 19.95
CA ASP A 155 10.53 12.30 21.02
C ASP A 155 9.30 11.51 20.53
N ARG A 156 9.37 10.96 19.32
CA ARG A 156 8.29 10.18 18.70
C ARG A 156 8.75 8.76 18.42
N ALA A 157 7.85 7.80 18.61
CA ALA A 157 8.12 6.42 18.23
C ALA A 157 8.36 6.32 16.71
N LYS A 158 9.47 5.69 16.33
CA LYS A 158 9.75 5.29 14.95
C LYS A 158 10.03 3.79 14.80
N GLY A 159 10.24 3.07 15.91
CA GLY A 159 10.63 1.66 15.86
C GLY A 159 11.87 1.46 15.00
N ALA A 160 11.89 0.41 14.18
CA ALA A 160 12.98 0.12 13.25
C ALA A 160 12.89 0.91 11.92
N PHE A 161 12.30 2.11 11.93
CA PHE A 161 12.28 3.05 10.81
C PHE A 161 13.23 4.24 11.04
N LYS A 162 13.43 5.04 9.99
CA LYS A 162 14.19 6.30 10.06
C LYS A 162 13.33 7.49 10.47
N ASP A 163 12.04 7.47 10.17
CA ASP A 163 11.11 8.58 10.39
C ASP A 163 9.76 8.07 10.94
N PRO A 164 9.24 8.64 12.04
CA PRO A 164 7.88 8.39 12.54
C PRO A 164 6.76 8.55 11.51
N ASN A 165 6.94 9.44 10.52
CA ASN A 165 6.00 9.71 9.45
C ASN A 165 5.93 8.58 8.41
N VAL A 166 6.90 7.67 8.37
CA VAL A 166 6.86 6.44 7.55
C VAL A 166 6.41 5.25 8.42
N PHE A 167 6.88 5.21 9.67
CA PHE A 167 6.53 4.20 10.66
C PHE A 167 5.02 4.07 10.89
N GLY A 168 4.33 5.19 11.13
CA GLY A 168 2.88 5.19 11.35
C GLY A 168 2.10 4.64 10.15
N PRO A 169 2.22 5.24 8.95
CA PRO A 169 1.50 4.81 7.75
C PRO A 169 1.78 3.37 7.30
N PHE A 170 2.99 2.83 7.55
CA PHE A 170 3.33 1.44 7.28
C PHE A 170 2.33 0.45 7.89
N MET A 171 1.79 0.75 9.08
CA MET A 171 0.90 -0.15 9.83
C MET A 171 -0.56 -0.14 9.35
N MET A 172 -0.91 0.73 8.40
CA MET A 172 -2.32 0.95 8.01
C MET A 172 -2.95 -0.27 7.33
N LEU A 173 -2.27 -0.91 6.38
CA LEU A 173 -2.82 -2.10 5.72
C LEU A 173 -3.06 -3.24 6.74
N PRO A 174 -2.09 -3.62 7.59
CA PRO A 174 -2.30 -4.57 8.69
C PRO A 174 -3.48 -4.24 9.61
N LEU A 175 -3.59 -2.98 10.04
CA LEU A 175 -4.71 -2.51 10.87
C LEU A 175 -6.04 -2.77 10.18
N LEU A 176 -6.16 -2.37 8.91
CA LEU A 176 -7.39 -2.52 8.13
C LEU A 176 -7.75 -3.99 7.86
N VAL A 177 -6.76 -4.85 7.64
CA VAL A 177 -6.98 -6.29 7.51
C VAL A 177 -7.58 -6.87 8.80
N LEU A 178 -6.92 -6.62 9.94
CA LEU A 178 -7.37 -7.13 11.22
C LEU A 178 -8.77 -6.59 11.58
N ALA A 179 -8.99 -5.30 11.37
CA ALA A 179 -10.29 -4.65 11.59
C ALA A 179 -11.39 -5.26 10.70
N ARG A 180 -11.11 -5.50 9.41
CA ARG A 180 -12.07 -6.12 8.50
C ARG A 180 -12.47 -7.52 8.98
N GLU A 181 -11.49 -8.32 9.41
CA GLU A 181 -11.78 -9.66 9.92
C GLU A 181 -12.59 -9.61 11.22
N PHE A 182 -12.30 -8.64 12.09
CA PHE A 182 -13.07 -8.39 13.30
C PHE A 182 -14.53 -7.99 13.01
N LEU A 183 -14.76 -7.17 11.99
CA LEU A 183 -16.09 -6.73 11.56
C LEU A 183 -16.91 -7.84 10.90
N THR A 184 -16.27 -8.68 10.09
CA THR A 184 -16.96 -9.63 9.18
C THR A 184 -17.08 -11.06 9.72
N ARG A 185 -16.16 -11.53 10.57
CA ARG A 185 -16.17 -12.92 11.06
C ARG A 185 -16.89 -13.07 12.40
N PRO A 186 -17.36 -14.29 12.79
CA PRO A 186 -17.97 -14.51 14.10
C PRO A 186 -17.02 -14.14 15.24
N PHE A 187 -17.53 -13.43 16.27
CA PHE A 187 -16.71 -12.88 17.36
C PHE A 187 -15.84 -13.93 18.05
N GLY A 188 -16.36 -15.13 18.31
CA GLY A 188 -15.60 -16.23 18.93
C GLY A 188 -14.35 -16.67 18.14
N GLN A 189 -14.26 -16.37 16.84
CA GLN A 189 -13.09 -16.69 16.02
C GLN A 189 -12.06 -15.56 15.94
N VAL A 190 -12.42 -14.33 16.33
CA VAL A 190 -11.63 -13.13 16.08
C VAL A 190 -11.41 -12.24 17.30
N TRP A 191 -11.97 -12.55 18.46
CA TRP A 191 -11.80 -11.75 19.69
C TRP A 191 -10.33 -11.49 20.03
N TRP A 192 -9.45 -12.49 19.83
CA TRP A 192 -8.02 -12.38 20.09
C TRP A 192 -7.31 -11.36 19.18
N LYS A 193 -7.91 -10.97 18.06
CA LYS A 193 -7.37 -9.94 17.15
C LYS A 193 -7.47 -8.53 17.73
N ALA A 194 -8.26 -8.34 18.79
CA ALA A 194 -8.34 -7.07 19.51
C ALA A 194 -6.97 -6.65 20.09
N GLY A 195 -6.17 -7.61 20.58
CA GLY A 195 -4.82 -7.35 21.09
C GLY A 195 -3.87 -6.77 20.03
N PRO A 196 -3.65 -7.47 18.90
CA PRO A 196 -2.89 -6.95 17.76
C PRO A 196 -3.38 -5.59 17.23
N ILE A 197 -4.70 -5.38 17.16
CA ILE A 197 -5.27 -4.08 16.76
C ILE A 197 -4.87 -2.99 17.75
N LEU A 198 -5.00 -3.25 19.06
CA LEU A 198 -4.64 -2.29 20.11
C LEU A 198 -3.14 -1.96 20.06
N VAL A 199 -2.27 -2.95 19.93
CA VAL A 199 -0.81 -2.74 19.81
C VAL A 199 -0.49 -1.84 18.62
N ILE A 200 -1.09 -2.10 17.46
CA ILE A 200 -0.89 -1.25 16.28
C ILE A 200 -1.41 0.17 16.51
N LEU A 201 -2.61 0.34 17.07
CA LEU A 201 -3.20 1.65 17.34
C LEU A 201 -2.35 2.47 18.33
N VAL A 202 -1.83 1.85 19.40
CA VAL A 202 -0.95 2.52 20.36
C VAL A 202 0.38 2.90 19.69
N GLY A 203 0.97 2.02 18.88
CA GLY A 203 2.18 2.34 18.10
C GLY A 203 1.96 3.52 17.14
N VAL A 204 0.83 3.53 16.44
CA VAL A 204 0.41 4.66 15.57
C VAL A 204 0.22 5.93 16.39
N LEU A 205 -0.36 5.85 17.58
CA LEU A 205 -0.55 7.01 18.46
C LEU A 205 0.79 7.60 18.89
N PHE A 206 1.70 6.77 19.43
CA PHE A 206 3.05 7.19 19.86
C PHE A 206 3.98 7.60 18.72
N SER A 207 3.61 7.36 17.46
CA SER A 207 4.32 7.98 16.32
C SER A 207 4.14 9.49 16.26
N PHE A 208 3.11 10.05 16.92
CA PHE A 208 2.64 11.44 16.82
C PHE A 208 2.64 12.00 15.39
N SER A 209 2.36 11.13 14.42
CA SER A 209 2.20 11.48 13.02
C SER A 209 0.74 11.83 12.75
N ARG A 210 0.46 13.12 12.52
CA ARG A 210 -0.88 13.61 12.15
C ARG A 210 -1.46 12.81 10.97
N ALA A 211 -0.62 12.52 9.98
CA ALA A 211 -1.02 11.72 8.83
C ALA A 211 -1.34 10.26 9.20
N ALA A 212 -0.57 9.63 10.09
CA ALA A 212 -0.86 8.27 10.53
C ALA A 212 -2.16 8.19 11.33
N TRP A 213 -2.43 9.17 12.19
CA TRP A 213 -3.69 9.28 12.93
C TRP A 213 -4.88 9.46 11.98
N PHE A 214 -4.74 10.36 11.00
CA PHE A 214 -5.73 10.53 9.95
C PHE A 214 -5.97 9.21 9.20
N LEU A 215 -4.92 8.53 8.73
CA LEU A 215 -5.03 7.27 8.01
C LEU A 215 -5.75 6.18 8.83
N ALA A 216 -5.46 6.08 10.12
CA ALA A 216 -6.11 5.11 11.00
C ALA A 216 -7.61 5.41 11.15
N VAL A 217 -7.97 6.65 11.49
CA VAL A 217 -9.37 7.04 11.67
C VAL A 217 -10.14 6.96 10.34
N PHE A 218 -9.65 7.62 9.30
CA PHE A 218 -10.24 7.60 7.97
C PHE A 218 -10.38 6.18 7.44
N GLY A 219 -9.32 5.38 7.53
CA GLY A 219 -9.29 4.01 7.05
C GLY A 219 -10.29 3.12 7.78
N LEU A 220 -10.34 3.17 9.11
CA LEU A 220 -11.27 2.35 9.90
C LEU A 220 -12.73 2.73 9.61
N VAL A 221 -13.04 4.04 9.53
CA VAL A 221 -14.38 4.54 9.23
C VAL A 221 -14.80 4.15 7.81
N LEU A 222 -13.95 4.40 6.82
CA LEU A 222 -14.26 4.09 5.43
C LEU A 222 -14.36 2.58 5.19
N LEU A 223 -13.52 1.77 5.83
CA LEU A 223 -13.61 0.32 5.79
C LEU A 223 -14.93 -0.18 6.41
N ALA A 224 -15.31 0.33 7.59
CA ALA A 224 -16.58 -0.02 8.22
C ALA A 224 -17.76 0.33 7.30
N PHE A 225 -17.72 1.49 6.65
CA PHE A 225 -18.72 1.91 5.67
C PHE A 225 -18.76 0.96 4.45
N VAL A 226 -17.62 0.62 3.85
CA VAL A 226 -17.55 -0.33 2.71
C VAL A 226 -18.09 -1.71 3.09
N VAL A 227 -17.76 -2.21 4.29
CA VAL A 227 -18.27 -3.48 4.81
C VAL A 227 -19.79 -3.39 5.04
N PHE A 228 -20.28 -2.29 5.61
CA PHE A 228 -21.71 -2.03 5.80
C PHE A 228 -22.49 -2.04 4.49
N LEU A 229 -21.95 -1.41 3.44
CA LEU A 229 -22.57 -1.42 2.09
C LEU A 229 -22.65 -2.83 1.49
N ASN A 230 -21.71 -3.72 1.82
CA ASN A 230 -21.70 -5.11 1.36
C ASN A 230 -22.59 -6.04 2.20
N GLU A 231 -22.97 -5.63 3.42
CA GLU A 231 -23.83 -6.41 4.30
C GLU A 231 -25.30 -6.30 3.86
N ARG A 232 -25.92 -7.46 3.62
CA ARG A 232 -27.30 -7.55 3.12
C ARG A 232 -28.32 -7.72 4.24
N SER A 233 -27.92 -8.22 5.41
CA SER A 233 -28.82 -8.50 6.52
C SER A 233 -28.95 -7.30 7.48
N VAL A 234 -30.17 -6.99 7.92
CA VAL A 234 -30.42 -5.94 8.93
C VAL A 234 -29.69 -6.27 10.24
N LYS A 235 -29.74 -7.53 10.67
CA LYS A 235 -29.02 -8.02 11.86
C LYS A 235 -27.51 -7.82 11.73
N GLY A 236 -26.93 -8.10 10.56
CA GLY A 236 -25.51 -7.86 10.29
C GLY A 236 -25.16 -6.38 10.35
N ARG A 237 -25.99 -5.51 9.75
CA ARG A 237 -25.81 -4.06 9.81
C ARG A 237 -25.88 -3.50 11.23
N LEU A 238 -26.86 -3.91 12.04
CA LEU A 238 -26.96 -3.54 13.45
C LEU A 238 -25.74 -4.01 14.25
N ARG A 239 -25.26 -5.23 13.98
CA ARG A 239 -24.02 -5.75 14.58
C ARG A 239 -22.81 -4.88 14.23
N LEU A 240 -22.67 -4.45 12.98
CA LEU A 240 -21.57 -3.57 12.55
C LEU A 240 -21.63 -2.21 13.25
N ILE A 241 -22.82 -1.63 13.39
CA ILE A 241 -23.02 -0.38 14.15
C ILE A 241 -22.60 -0.57 15.62
N GLY A 242 -23.01 -1.67 16.25
CA GLY A 242 -22.62 -1.99 17.63
C GLY A 242 -21.09 -2.16 17.80
N ILE A 243 -20.43 -2.86 16.88
CA ILE A 243 -18.96 -3.00 16.89
C ILE A 243 -18.28 -1.65 16.70
N ALA A 244 -18.78 -0.81 15.78
CA ALA A 244 -18.24 0.52 15.54
C ALA A 244 -18.37 1.43 16.77
N ALA A 245 -19.54 1.42 17.43
CA ALA A 245 -19.78 2.16 18.67
C ALA A 245 -18.87 1.69 19.81
N ALA A 246 -18.74 0.37 20.00
CA ALA A 246 -17.84 -0.20 21.01
C ALA A 246 -16.36 0.14 20.72
N GLY A 247 -15.96 0.09 19.45
CA GLY A 247 -14.62 0.49 19.02
C GLY A 247 -14.33 1.97 19.29
N ALA A 248 -15.29 2.86 18.99
CA ALA A 248 -15.17 4.28 19.30
C ALA A 248 -15.03 4.53 20.80
N ALA A 249 -15.85 3.86 21.63
CA ALA A 249 -15.73 3.93 23.08
C ALA A 249 -14.36 3.43 23.59
N ALA A 250 -13.86 2.32 23.04
CA ALA A 250 -12.54 1.80 23.39
C ALA A 250 -11.41 2.78 23.05
N VAL A 251 -11.47 3.43 21.88
CA VAL A 251 -10.50 4.46 21.49
C VAL A 251 -10.55 5.66 22.46
N VAL A 252 -11.74 6.12 22.84
CA VAL A 252 -11.89 7.20 23.83
C VAL A 252 -11.27 6.80 25.18
N LEU A 253 -11.52 5.58 25.66
CA LEU A 253 -10.93 5.09 26.91
C LEU A 253 -9.39 5.06 26.86
N VAL A 254 -8.82 4.58 25.75
CA VAL A 254 -7.36 4.58 25.54
C VAL A 254 -6.80 6.00 25.49
N LEU A 255 -7.48 6.93 24.81
CA LEU A 255 -7.07 8.34 24.77
C LEU A 255 -7.12 8.98 26.16
N VAL A 256 -8.17 8.73 26.94
CA VAL A 256 -8.27 9.22 28.33
C VAL A 256 -7.12 8.69 29.18
N ALA A 257 -6.80 7.40 29.07
CA ALA A 257 -5.70 6.79 29.80
C ALA A 257 -4.34 7.40 29.42
N ILE A 258 -4.11 7.68 28.13
CA ILE A 258 -2.85 8.24 27.64
C ILE A 258 -2.72 9.72 27.96
N LEU A 259 -3.82 10.49 27.88
CA LEU A 259 -3.85 11.92 28.22
C LEU A 259 -3.79 12.20 29.74
N ALA A 260 -3.78 11.15 30.56
CA ALA A 260 -3.52 11.27 31.99
C ALA A 260 -2.07 11.70 32.28
N ASP A 261 -1.12 11.38 31.40
CA ASP A 261 0.25 11.88 31.48
C ASP A 261 0.34 13.30 30.90
N GLU A 262 0.84 14.24 31.70
CA GLU A 262 0.88 15.66 31.36
C GLU A 262 1.80 15.94 30.16
N THR A 263 3.00 15.35 30.15
CA THR A 263 3.98 15.49 29.07
C THR A 263 3.39 15.01 27.74
N THR A 264 2.80 13.81 27.75
CA THR A 264 2.15 13.21 26.57
C THR A 264 0.98 14.06 26.10
N ARG A 265 0.17 14.58 27.04
CA ARG A 265 -0.95 15.46 26.74
C ARG A 265 -0.50 16.75 26.05
N GLU A 266 0.49 17.45 26.60
CA GLU A 266 1.00 18.69 26.00
C GLU A 266 1.58 18.46 24.61
N PHE A 267 2.36 17.39 24.45
CA PHE A 267 2.94 17.02 23.16
C PHE A 267 1.85 16.67 22.14
N LEU A 268 0.83 15.91 22.54
CA LEU A 268 -0.32 15.58 21.70
C LEU A 268 -1.09 16.84 21.29
N MET A 269 -1.37 17.77 22.21
CA MET A 269 -2.05 19.02 21.91
C MET A 269 -1.25 19.89 20.92
N ASN A 270 0.07 19.97 21.07
CA ASN A 270 0.92 20.67 20.11
C ASN A 270 0.87 20.04 18.72
N ARG A 271 0.85 18.71 18.65
CA ARG A 271 0.76 17.97 17.38
C ARG A 271 -0.65 17.97 16.79
N ALA A 272 -1.69 18.21 17.57
CA ALA A 272 -3.08 18.26 17.09
C ALA A 272 -3.45 19.57 16.37
N LYS A 273 -2.58 20.59 16.36
CA LYS A 273 -2.83 21.85 15.64
C LYS A 273 -2.96 21.59 14.13
N LEU A 274 -4.00 22.17 13.52
CA LEU A 274 -4.31 22.04 12.09
C LEU A 274 -3.13 22.49 11.21
N VAL A 275 -2.59 23.68 11.52
CA VAL A 275 -1.42 24.26 10.86
C VAL A 275 -0.31 24.36 11.90
N GLN A 276 0.89 23.92 11.56
CA GLN A 276 2.07 24.10 12.41
C GLN A 276 2.83 25.37 12.00
N ASP A 277 3.71 25.87 12.86
CA ASP A 277 4.42 27.12 12.59
C ASP A 277 5.26 27.06 11.30
N TYR A 278 5.85 25.89 11.01
CA TYR A 278 6.59 25.63 9.78
C TYR A 278 5.70 25.51 8.51
N ASP A 279 4.38 25.39 8.68
CA ASP A 279 3.42 25.33 7.58
C ASP A 279 3.03 26.72 7.09
N GLY A 280 2.75 27.63 8.04
CA GLY A 280 2.20 28.97 7.78
C GLY A 280 3.23 30.10 7.72
N ALA A 281 4.52 29.83 7.94
CA ALA A 281 5.57 30.84 7.83
C ALA A 281 5.63 31.47 6.41
N ARG A 282 6.26 32.64 6.27
CA ARG A 282 6.38 33.39 4.99
C ARG A 282 6.90 32.54 3.82
N LEU A 283 7.87 31.68 4.09
CA LEU A 283 8.39 30.64 3.17
C LEU A 283 8.15 29.24 3.75
N GLY A 284 7.08 29.08 4.53
CA GLY A 284 6.65 27.82 5.09
C GLY A 284 6.17 26.83 4.03
N ARG A 285 5.78 25.63 4.45
CA ARG A 285 5.41 24.53 3.55
C ARG A 285 4.37 24.93 2.49
N LEU A 286 3.31 25.64 2.88
CA LEU A 286 2.23 26.01 1.95
C LEU A 286 2.68 27.04 0.89
N ALA A 287 3.51 28.01 1.29
CA ALA A 287 4.10 28.96 0.33
C ALA A 287 5.03 28.24 -0.65
N ARG A 288 5.82 27.27 -0.16
CA ARG A 288 6.70 26.45 -1.00
C ARG A 288 5.93 25.56 -1.98
N HIS A 289 4.75 25.05 -1.61
CA HIS A 289 3.88 24.34 -2.56
C HIS A 289 3.50 25.24 -3.74
N LEU A 290 3.06 26.47 -3.47
CA LEU A 290 2.69 27.43 -4.52
C LEU A 290 3.89 27.73 -5.44
N ILE A 291 5.07 27.99 -4.87
CA ILE A 291 6.28 28.25 -5.64
C ILE A 291 6.65 27.04 -6.50
N GLY A 292 6.58 25.83 -5.93
CA GLY A 292 6.82 24.61 -6.68
C GLY A 292 5.88 24.46 -7.87
N PHE A 293 4.58 24.75 -7.72
CA PHE A 293 3.64 24.70 -8.85
C PHE A 293 3.95 25.74 -9.94
N LEU A 294 4.47 26.93 -9.58
CA LEU A 294 4.95 27.89 -10.56
C LEU A 294 6.16 27.33 -11.33
N TRP A 295 7.14 26.75 -10.63
CA TRP A 295 8.29 26.11 -11.26
C TRP A 295 7.91 24.96 -12.19
N VAL A 296 6.87 24.18 -11.85
CA VAL A 296 6.35 23.14 -12.75
C VAL A 296 5.94 23.72 -14.10
N THR A 297 5.42 24.96 -14.16
CA THR A 297 5.05 25.60 -15.45
C THR A 297 6.26 26.05 -16.27
N GLU A 298 7.38 26.34 -15.61
CA GLU A 298 8.61 26.83 -16.24
C GLU A 298 9.57 25.68 -16.62
N LEU A 299 9.47 24.55 -15.92
CA LEU A 299 10.37 23.40 -16.03
C LEU A 299 9.60 22.14 -16.47
N PRO A 300 9.19 22.03 -17.74
CA PRO A 300 8.40 20.89 -18.22
C PRO A 300 9.16 19.56 -18.15
N LEU A 301 10.50 19.61 -18.21
CA LEU A 301 11.37 18.44 -18.07
C LEU A 301 11.80 18.19 -16.61
N GLY A 302 11.27 18.95 -15.66
CA GLY A 302 11.54 18.82 -14.23
C GLY A 302 12.71 19.69 -13.75
N LEU A 303 12.79 19.84 -12.44
CA LEU A 303 13.85 20.55 -11.73
C LEU A 303 15.06 19.63 -11.49
N GLY A 304 14.79 18.41 -11.05
CA GLY A 304 15.81 17.53 -10.49
C GLY A 304 15.31 16.85 -9.22
N PRO A 305 15.61 15.56 -9.01
CA PRO A 305 15.44 14.91 -7.72
C PRO A 305 16.18 15.65 -6.61
N LEU A 306 15.49 15.94 -5.50
CA LEU A 306 16.04 16.59 -4.29
C LEU A 306 16.49 18.06 -4.46
N ASP A 307 16.54 18.58 -5.69
CA ASP A 307 16.96 19.96 -5.96
C ASP A 307 16.03 20.99 -5.33
N PHE A 308 14.73 20.70 -5.23
CA PHE A 308 13.80 21.59 -4.52
C PHE A 308 14.19 21.75 -3.05
N GLY A 309 14.59 20.65 -2.40
CA GLY A 309 15.09 20.66 -1.03
C GLY A 309 16.41 21.41 -0.87
N TYR A 310 17.26 21.46 -1.91
CA TYR A 310 18.45 22.30 -1.91
C TYR A 310 18.11 23.79 -1.86
N TYR A 311 17.15 24.25 -2.67
CA TYR A 311 16.75 25.67 -2.70
C TYR A 311 15.99 26.12 -1.45
N TYR A 312 15.15 25.25 -0.87
CA TYR A 312 14.21 25.62 0.19
C TYR A 312 14.42 24.89 1.52
N GLY A 313 15.52 24.16 1.68
CA GLY A 313 15.91 23.44 2.90
C GLY A 313 15.20 22.10 3.13
N GLU A 314 14.03 21.88 2.51
CA GLU A 314 13.30 20.62 2.58
C GLU A 314 12.56 20.35 1.26
N ASP A 315 12.34 19.07 0.96
CA ASP A 315 11.51 18.64 -0.16
C ASP A 315 10.06 19.17 -0.05
N PRO A 316 9.28 19.15 -1.15
CA PRO A 316 7.94 19.70 -1.16
C PRO A 316 7.00 19.09 -0.13
N HIS A 317 7.19 17.83 0.29
CA HIS A 317 6.23 17.11 1.12
C HIS A 317 4.83 17.14 0.47
N ASN A 318 4.79 16.83 -0.81
CA ASN A 318 3.59 16.71 -1.65
C ASN A 318 3.99 15.83 -2.83
N VAL A 319 3.58 14.57 -2.81
CA VAL A 319 3.99 13.56 -3.80
C VAL A 319 3.56 13.94 -5.22
N TYR A 320 2.44 14.66 -5.37
CA TYR A 320 1.95 15.10 -6.67
C TYR A 320 2.87 16.17 -7.24
N LEU A 321 3.17 17.21 -6.45
CA LEU A 321 4.11 18.26 -6.84
C LEU A 321 5.52 17.69 -7.08
N LYS A 322 5.98 16.82 -6.19
CA LYS A 322 7.27 16.12 -6.34
C LYS A 322 7.33 15.27 -7.60
N GLY A 323 6.24 14.61 -7.99
CA GLY A 323 6.14 13.89 -9.25
C GLY A 323 6.47 14.77 -10.46
N PHE A 324 6.01 16.02 -10.49
CA PHE A 324 6.35 16.95 -11.58
C PHE A 324 7.77 17.51 -11.46
N LEU A 325 8.22 17.86 -10.25
CA LEU A 325 9.54 18.47 -10.05
C LEU A 325 10.69 17.47 -10.25
N ALA A 326 10.57 16.25 -9.73
CA ALA A 326 11.64 15.26 -9.77
C ALA A 326 11.60 14.36 -11.03
N TYR A 327 10.44 14.23 -11.68
CA TYR A 327 10.25 13.34 -12.83
C TYR A 327 9.72 14.05 -14.10
N GLY A 328 9.66 15.39 -14.07
CA GLY A 328 9.12 16.20 -15.17
C GLY A 328 7.63 15.98 -15.40
N TRP A 329 7.07 16.63 -16.43
CA TRP A 329 5.66 16.49 -16.79
C TRP A 329 5.31 15.06 -17.20
N LEU A 330 6.22 14.37 -17.90
CA LEU A 330 6.01 12.98 -18.30
C LEU A 330 5.79 12.10 -17.06
N GLY A 331 6.64 12.23 -16.03
CA GLY A 331 6.49 11.48 -14.80
C GLY A 331 5.27 11.92 -14.00
N GLY A 332 5.12 13.22 -13.72
CA GLY A 332 3.99 13.75 -12.97
C GLY A 332 2.62 13.34 -13.55
N LEU A 333 2.44 13.45 -14.88
CA LEU A 333 1.21 13.03 -15.55
C LEU A 333 1.03 11.51 -15.51
N SER A 334 2.09 10.73 -15.75
CA SER A 334 2.02 9.27 -15.68
C SER A 334 1.62 8.78 -14.29
N TYR A 335 2.14 9.42 -13.24
CA TYR A 335 1.77 9.15 -11.85
C TYR A 335 0.29 9.48 -11.59
N LEU A 336 -0.20 10.66 -12.01
CA LEU A 336 -1.62 11.01 -11.86
C LEU A 336 -2.54 10.03 -12.57
N VAL A 337 -2.22 9.64 -13.81
CA VAL A 337 -3.01 8.64 -14.56
C VAL A 337 -2.97 7.29 -13.85
N LEU A 338 -1.81 6.85 -13.35
CA LEU A 338 -1.68 5.63 -12.57
C LEU A 338 -2.57 5.65 -11.33
N VAL A 339 -2.62 6.80 -10.64
CA VAL A 339 -3.46 7.00 -9.46
C VAL A 339 -4.93 6.80 -9.77
N PHE A 340 -5.48 7.57 -10.71
CA PHE A 340 -6.91 7.50 -11.01
C PHE A 340 -7.30 6.15 -11.61
N TRP A 341 -6.46 5.58 -12.47
CA TRP A 341 -6.74 4.29 -13.08
C TRP A 341 -6.75 3.17 -12.03
N THR A 342 -5.77 3.10 -11.14
CA THR A 342 -5.73 2.03 -10.13
C THR A 342 -6.92 2.09 -9.21
N ILE A 343 -7.31 3.28 -8.75
CA ILE A 343 -8.50 3.48 -7.92
C ILE A 343 -9.76 3.03 -8.66
N GLY A 344 -9.93 3.47 -9.92
CA GLY A 344 -11.08 3.10 -10.75
C GLY A 344 -11.14 1.60 -11.09
N ALA A 345 -9.99 0.97 -11.35
CA ALA A 345 -9.89 -0.45 -11.68
C ALA A 345 -10.16 -1.36 -10.47
N LEU A 346 -9.70 -0.96 -9.28
CA LEU A 346 -9.87 -1.75 -8.06
C LEU A 346 -11.25 -1.52 -7.42
N PHE A 347 -11.86 -0.34 -7.57
CA PHE A 347 -13.14 0.00 -6.93
C PHE A 347 -14.25 -1.06 -7.12
N PRO A 348 -14.55 -1.55 -8.35
CA PRO A 348 -15.60 -2.55 -8.55
C PRO A 348 -15.30 -3.89 -7.87
N LEU A 349 -14.04 -4.22 -7.60
CA LEU A 349 -13.66 -5.50 -6.99
C LEU A 349 -14.05 -5.54 -5.50
N MET A 350 -14.25 -4.40 -4.85
CA MET A 350 -14.71 -4.33 -3.46
C MET A 350 -16.13 -4.89 -3.26
N PHE A 351 -16.93 -4.96 -4.32
CA PHE A 351 -18.35 -5.34 -4.29
C PHE A 351 -18.64 -6.66 -5.00
N LYS A 352 -17.63 -7.30 -5.59
CA LYS A 352 -17.80 -8.59 -6.28
C LYS A 352 -17.48 -9.73 -5.31
N PRO A 353 -18.38 -10.72 -5.13
CA PRO A 353 -18.12 -11.87 -4.26
C PRO A 353 -17.04 -12.75 -4.89
N ARG A 354 -15.79 -12.50 -4.53
CA ARG A 354 -14.58 -13.19 -5.02
C ARG A 354 -13.67 -13.50 -3.84
N PRO A 355 -12.81 -14.54 -3.94
CA PRO A 355 -11.84 -14.83 -2.88
C PRO A 355 -10.92 -13.65 -2.54
N TRP A 356 -10.66 -12.75 -3.49
CA TRP A 356 -9.85 -11.55 -3.29
C TRP A 356 -10.64 -10.30 -2.88
N GLN A 357 -11.97 -10.36 -2.79
CA GLN A 357 -12.80 -9.21 -2.37
C GLN A 357 -12.38 -8.64 -1.00
N PRO A 358 -12.08 -9.48 0.03
CA PRO A 358 -11.62 -8.96 1.31
C PRO A 358 -10.40 -8.05 1.21
N TYR A 359 -9.43 -8.49 0.39
CA TYR A 359 -8.18 -7.77 0.17
C TYR A 359 -8.39 -6.52 -0.69
N ALA A 360 -9.29 -6.58 -1.68
CA ALA A 360 -9.65 -5.42 -2.48
C ALA A 360 -10.24 -4.29 -1.62
N GLN A 361 -11.11 -4.63 -0.65
CA GLN A 361 -11.68 -3.64 0.27
C GLN A 361 -10.61 -2.92 1.10
N VAL A 362 -9.71 -3.67 1.76
CA VAL A 362 -8.68 -3.05 2.61
C VAL A 362 -7.60 -2.33 1.81
N VAL A 363 -7.18 -2.87 0.65
CA VAL A 363 -6.16 -2.24 -0.21
C VAL A 363 -6.71 -0.96 -0.81
N TRP A 364 -7.96 -0.95 -1.28
CA TRP A 364 -8.57 0.25 -1.85
C TRP A 364 -8.71 1.37 -0.80
N VAL A 365 -9.22 1.04 0.39
CA VAL A 365 -9.33 2.00 1.51
C VAL A 365 -7.95 2.53 1.92
N CYS A 366 -6.96 1.64 2.04
CA CYS A 366 -5.60 2.02 2.38
C CYS A 366 -4.98 2.95 1.34
N LEU A 367 -5.13 2.63 0.04
CA LEU A 367 -4.63 3.47 -1.06
C LEU A 367 -5.25 4.86 -1.05
N ILE A 368 -6.57 4.97 -0.95
CA ILE A 368 -7.24 6.28 -0.90
C ILE A 368 -6.72 7.13 0.27
N GLY A 369 -6.57 6.54 1.45
CA GLY A 369 -6.01 7.25 2.60
C GLY A 369 -4.62 7.79 2.31
N HIS A 370 -3.72 6.95 1.77
CA HIS A 370 -2.34 7.36 1.45
C HIS A 370 -2.30 8.45 0.38
N LEU A 371 -3.17 8.36 -0.64
CA LEU A 371 -3.28 9.38 -1.68
C LEU A 371 -3.72 10.73 -1.11
N ILE A 372 -4.70 10.74 -0.20
CA ILE A 372 -5.10 11.98 0.49
C ILE A 372 -3.94 12.57 1.29
N VAL A 373 -3.22 11.73 2.03
CA VAL A 373 -2.01 12.15 2.77
C VAL A 373 -0.89 12.63 1.85
N GLY A 374 -0.83 12.12 0.61
CA GLY A 374 0.15 12.48 -0.41
C GLY A 374 0.18 13.97 -0.76
N TRP A 375 -0.87 14.73 -0.44
CA TRP A 375 -0.88 16.20 -0.58
C TRP A 375 0.06 16.93 0.39
N ILE A 376 0.44 16.29 1.49
CA ILE A 376 1.22 16.90 2.58
C ILE A 376 2.42 16.04 3.03
N ILE A 377 2.64 14.89 2.40
CA ILE A 377 3.74 13.95 2.65
C ILE A 377 4.22 13.35 1.33
N ASP A 378 5.53 13.20 1.20
CA ASP A 378 6.16 12.46 0.11
C ASP A 378 6.10 10.95 0.39
N SER A 379 5.46 10.19 -0.51
CA SER A 379 5.30 8.73 -0.41
C SER A 379 5.92 7.98 -1.60
N ASP A 380 6.62 8.69 -2.49
CA ASP A 380 7.28 8.18 -3.69
C ASP A 380 8.43 7.21 -3.39
N HIS A 381 8.95 7.19 -2.16
CA HIS A 381 9.99 6.25 -1.74
C HIS A 381 9.53 5.26 -0.66
N TRP A 382 8.21 5.07 -0.51
CA TRP A 382 7.64 4.17 0.49
C TRP A 382 7.44 2.75 -0.07
N ARG A 383 8.29 1.81 0.38
CA ARG A 383 8.25 0.38 -0.01
C ARG A 383 6.85 -0.24 0.10
N HIS A 384 6.17 0.00 1.23
CA HIS A 384 4.84 -0.53 1.48
C HIS A 384 3.78 0.08 0.55
N PHE A 385 3.97 1.31 0.10
CA PHE A 385 3.07 1.96 -0.85
C PHE A 385 3.18 1.32 -2.24
N PHE A 386 4.39 1.04 -2.74
CA PHE A 386 4.59 0.30 -4.00
C PHE A 386 4.10 -1.14 -3.94
N MET A 387 4.23 -1.79 -2.77
CA MET A 387 3.57 -3.07 -2.55
C MET A 387 2.04 -2.95 -2.64
N LEU A 388 1.41 -1.90 -2.11
CA LEU A 388 -0.04 -1.66 -2.23
C LEU A 388 -0.48 -1.50 -3.70
N TRP A 389 0.26 -0.75 -4.52
CA TRP A 389 0.04 -0.67 -5.97
C TRP A 389 0.11 -2.05 -6.62
N GLY A 390 1.13 -2.83 -6.24
CA GLY A 390 1.31 -4.20 -6.72
C GLY A 390 0.14 -5.11 -6.37
N LEU A 391 -0.31 -5.09 -5.11
CA LEU A 391 -1.48 -5.86 -4.67
C LEU A 391 -2.76 -5.46 -5.43
N ALA A 392 -2.98 -4.17 -5.65
CA ALA A 392 -4.12 -3.66 -6.40
C ALA A 392 -4.15 -4.21 -7.84
N TRP A 393 -3.05 -4.07 -8.58
CA TRP A 393 -2.97 -4.55 -9.95
C TRP A 393 -2.91 -6.07 -10.06
N GLY A 394 -2.37 -6.76 -9.06
CA GLY A 394 -2.47 -8.21 -8.94
C GLY A 394 -3.93 -8.67 -8.89
N MET A 395 -4.76 -8.02 -8.07
CA MET A 395 -6.20 -8.33 -7.99
C MET A 395 -6.97 -7.96 -9.27
N VAL A 396 -6.62 -6.84 -9.92
CA VAL A 396 -7.17 -6.47 -11.24
C VAL A 396 -6.85 -7.55 -12.27
N ALA A 397 -5.62 -8.06 -12.29
CA ALA A 397 -5.21 -9.13 -13.18
C ALA A 397 -5.93 -10.46 -12.89
N LEU A 398 -6.15 -10.79 -11.61
CA LEU A 398 -6.94 -11.95 -11.19
C LEU A 398 -8.39 -11.88 -11.70
N GLU A 399 -9.04 -10.73 -11.56
CA GLU A 399 -10.39 -10.50 -12.07
C GLU A 399 -10.44 -10.62 -13.61
N ALA A 400 -9.46 -10.05 -14.31
CA ALA A 400 -9.37 -10.18 -15.77
C ALA A 400 -9.16 -11.64 -16.22
N ALA A 401 -8.37 -12.42 -15.49
CA ALA A 401 -8.20 -13.86 -15.75
C ALA A 401 -9.48 -14.66 -15.43
N HIS A 402 -10.17 -14.32 -14.35
CA HIS A 402 -11.45 -14.94 -13.98
C HIS A 402 -12.53 -14.69 -15.03
N ARG A 403 -12.71 -13.43 -15.49
CA ARG A 403 -13.64 -13.08 -16.57
C ARG A 403 -13.37 -13.84 -17.86
N ARG A 404 -12.10 -13.94 -18.27
CA ARG A 404 -11.70 -14.71 -19.47
C ARG A 404 -12.00 -16.20 -19.33
N ARG A 405 -11.83 -16.79 -18.14
CA ARG A 405 -12.21 -18.18 -17.88
C ARG A 405 -13.72 -18.38 -17.99
N MET A 406 -14.50 -17.48 -17.40
CA MET A 406 -15.96 -17.55 -17.48
C MET A 406 -16.50 -17.39 -18.90
N ALA A 407 -15.91 -16.50 -19.71
CA ALA A 407 -16.28 -16.32 -21.11
C ALA A 407 -16.02 -17.56 -21.97
N ARG A 408 -14.99 -18.36 -21.64
CA ARG A 408 -14.66 -19.61 -22.36
C ARG A 408 -15.55 -20.79 -21.98
N THR A 409 -16.13 -20.77 -20.79
CA THR A 409 -16.98 -21.87 -20.28
C THR A 409 -18.46 -21.72 -20.63
N LEU A 410 -18.88 -20.54 -21.09
CA LEU A 410 -20.26 -20.34 -21.56
C LEU A 410 -20.40 -21.00 -22.94
N PRO A 411 -21.37 -21.91 -23.16
CA PRO A 411 -21.62 -22.46 -24.49
C PRO A 411 -21.96 -21.31 -25.45
N ALA A 412 -21.42 -21.36 -26.67
CA ALA A 412 -21.80 -20.43 -27.72
C ALA A 412 -23.32 -20.43 -27.81
N ARG A 413 -23.95 -19.24 -27.67
CA ARG A 413 -25.39 -19.11 -27.91
C ARG A 413 -25.69 -19.73 -29.27
N PRO A 414 -26.61 -20.70 -29.39
CA PRO A 414 -27.00 -21.20 -30.70
C PRO A 414 -27.47 -19.99 -31.51
N ALA A 415 -26.91 -19.83 -32.71
CA ALA A 415 -27.28 -18.77 -33.61
C ALA A 415 -28.81 -18.83 -33.82
N ILE A 416 -29.49 -17.71 -33.60
CA ILE A 416 -30.96 -17.59 -33.68
C ILE A 416 -31.49 -17.83 -35.12
N GLY A 417 -30.64 -18.18 -36.09
CA GLY A 417 -31.00 -18.39 -37.50
C GLY A 417 -31.24 -19.85 -37.95
N ALA A 418 -31.21 -20.85 -37.06
CA ALA A 418 -31.30 -22.26 -37.48
C ALA A 418 -32.70 -22.91 -37.34
N PHE A 419 -33.78 -22.13 -37.14
CA PHE A 419 -35.14 -22.66 -36.99
C PHE A 419 -36.09 -22.40 -38.19
N GLU A 420 -35.65 -21.74 -39.26
CA GLU A 420 -36.49 -21.49 -40.45
C GLU A 420 -36.31 -22.49 -41.59
N ALA A 421 -35.35 -23.42 -41.53
CA ALA A 421 -35.10 -24.38 -42.62
C ALA A 421 -35.80 -25.76 -42.45
N ALA A 422 -36.77 -25.89 -41.54
CA ALA A 422 -37.50 -27.15 -41.29
C ALA A 422 -39.02 -27.04 -41.53
N ARG A 423 -39.46 -26.06 -42.34
CA ARG A 423 -40.84 -25.95 -42.83
C ARG A 423 -40.86 -25.57 -44.31
N THR A 424 -40.41 -26.49 -45.17
CA THR A 424 -40.80 -26.53 -46.58
C THR A 424 -40.85 -27.97 -47.02
#